data_AF-A0A3M9MAK4-F1
#
_entry.id   AF-A0A3M9MAK4-F1
#
_cell.length_a   1.000
_cell.length_b   1.000
_cell.length_c   1.000
_cell.angle_alpha   90.00
_cell.angle_beta   90.00
_cell.angle_gamma   90.00
#
_symmetry.space_group_name_H-M   'P 1'
#
loop_
_entity.id
_entity.type
_entity.pdbx_description
1 polymer ?
#
loop_
_entity_poly.entity_id
_entity_poly.type
_entity_poly.pdbx_seq_one_letter_code
_entity_poly.pdbx_strand_id
1 'polypeptide(L)'
;MKKFLFSIAILIIFLNAKAQECNCDIALNKDRIQITQTENQIKTFLSILSKENYEQYKSSGGFKLGIPIVDDMISLSADWSDFQLKRQAYFSQVDEKWSMNKSHEELRIITSPISYDAWINCIKTCNSDKIGIYGWVEDEAKNDLRIYLKYNPPPGATKSLQLVGELHNGTTILSNGKKTAKIVGVIAPNGTKTFTIIRNPKTGLANFHITAGGYKGFSYNSTFINLPPSRNAKATLVLDKPEIKLIEVGPKCVYLSTPELHEKGCNGCAVPFGDGQNEGANNTMYLKVDGDDRILKNVVAPVCEGAAPQVRGMVEKSRGRIKNLIQDLIKELDKSCAFVENMNYVVGQDGKTAVATFKSSSRSTYWRFCGTEYIVQKLPKPEEINLGEIKAQSFTFKVPSDCTGAILNLKIGNNDYAINVGESRPDVNINLKAKIPSQNSTTYEYRLD
;
A
#
# COMPACT_ATOMS: atom_id res chain seq x y z
N MET A 1 -48.18 41.56 3.57
CA MET A 1 -46.73 41.74 3.30
C MET A 1 -45.96 40.64 4.03
N LYS A 2 -45.14 39.86 3.31
CA LYS A 2 -44.08 38.92 3.75
C LYS A 2 -44.54 37.68 4.57
N LYS A 3 -44.85 36.54 3.92
CA LYS A 3 -43.95 35.41 3.53
C LYS A 3 -43.06 34.90 4.68
N PHE A 4 -43.35 33.72 5.22
CA PHE A 4 -42.33 32.73 5.61
C PHE A 4 -42.93 31.32 5.53
N LEU A 5 -42.88 30.77 4.32
CA LEU A 5 -43.01 29.33 4.06
C LEU A 5 -41.76 28.65 4.61
N PHE A 6 -41.90 27.91 5.70
CA PHE A 6 -40.86 27.01 6.18
C PHE A 6 -40.90 25.75 5.32
N SER A 7 -40.11 25.75 4.24
CA SER A 7 -39.80 24.55 3.46
C SER A 7 -39.11 23.55 4.38
N ILE A 8 -39.80 22.46 4.69
CA ILE A 8 -39.18 21.24 5.20
C ILE A 8 -38.38 20.65 4.03
N ALA A 9 -37.12 21.07 3.93
CA ALA A 9 -36.11 20.38 3.15
C ALA A 9 -35.81 19.07 3.91
N ILE A 10 -36.50 17.99 3.51
CA ILE A 10 -36.05 16.64 3.85
C ILE A 10 -34.69 16.48 3.17
N LEU A 11 -33.66 16.62 4.00
CA LEU A 11 -32.28 16.33 3.70
C LEU A 11 -32.19 14.85 3.28
N ILE A 12 -32.30 14.58 1.99
CA ILE A 12 -31.89 13.31 1.39
C ILE A 12 -30.37 13.29 1.55
N ILE A 13 -29.92 12.71 2.67
CA ILE A 13 -28.52 12.31 2.84
C ILE A 13 -28.30 11.25 1.76
N PHE A 14 -27.70 11.66 0.65
CA PHE A 14 -27.07 10.74 -0.28
C PHE A 14 -25.98 10.02 0.51
N LEU A 15 -26.34 8.86 1.07
CA LEU A 15 -25.39 7.84 1.48
C LEU A 15 -24.65 7.45 0.20
N ASN A 16 -23.53 8.11 -0.06
CA ASN A 16 -22.52 7.65 -0.98
C ASN A 16 -21.92 6.38 -0.36
N ALA A 17 -22.65 5.28 -0.45
CA ALA A 17 -22.13 3.96 -0.19
C ALA A 17 -20.95 3.78 -1.17
N LYS A 18 -19.73 3.83 -0.63
CA LYS A 18 -18.51 3.43 -1.33
C LYS A 18 -18.63 1.95 -1.65
N ALA A 19 -19.35 1.62 -2.71
CA ALA A 19 -19.28 0.30 -3.31
C ALA A 19 -17.89 0.18 -3.93
N GLN A 20 -17.13 -0.81 -3.44
CA GLN A 20 -15.90 -1.39 -4.00
C GLN A 20 -14.58 -1.05 -3.27
N GLU A 21 -14.47 -1.41 -1.98
CA GLU A 21 -13.18 -1.59 -1.25
C GLU A 21 -12.94 -3.07 -0.87
N CYS A 22 -13.56 -4.02 -1.58
CA CYS A 22 -13.27 -5.45 -1.38
C CYS A 22 -12.13 -5.83 -2.32
N ASN A 23 -10.92 -6.07 -1.79
CA ASN A 23 -9.80 -6.59 -2.58
C ASN A 23 -9.96 -8.10 -2.88
N CYS A 24 -11.13 -8.47 -3.42
CA CYS A 24 -11.42 -9.86 -3.77
C CYS A 24 -10.65 -10.27 -5.03
N ASP A 25 -10.26 -9.32 -5.89
CA ASP A 25 -9.62 -9.57 -7.18
C ASP A 25 -8.32 -10.39 -7.09
N ILE A 26 -7.69 -10.45 -5.91
CA ILE A 26 -6.61 -11.40 -5.60
C ILE A 26 -7.01 -12.85 -5.88
N ALA A 27 -8.27 -13.23 -5.62
CA ALA A 27 -8.78 -14.57 -5.89
C ALA A 27 -9.04 -14.83 -7.38
N LEU A 28 -9.20 -13.77 -8.19
CA LEU A 28 -9.26 -13.83 -9.66
C LEU A 28 -7.89 -13.61 -10.30
N ASN A 29 -6.81 -13.41 -9.51
CA ASN A 29 -5.47 -13.53 -10.06
C ASN A 29 -5.46 -14.82 -10.83
N LYS A 30 -5.22 -14.69 -12.14
CA LYS A 30 -5.26 -15.80 -13.06
C LYS A 30 -4.51 -16.93 -12.39
N ASP A 31 -5.23 -17.96 -11.98
CA ASP A 31 -4.64 -19.25 -11.70
C ASP A 31 -4.04 -19.65 -13.05
N ARG A 32 -2.78 -19.27 -13.26
CA ARG A 32 -1.84 -20.32 -13.57
C ARG A 32 -2.06 -21.28 -12.42
N ILE A 33 -2.97 -22.26 -12.63
CA ILE A 33 -2.66 -23.62 -12.23
C ILE A 33 -1.15 -23.70 -12.44
N GLN A 34 -0.41 -24.13 -11.42
CA GLN A 34 0.94 -24.59 -11.65
C GLN A 34 0.82 -25.74 -12.66
N ILE A 35 0.61 -25.40 -13.93
CA ILE A 35 0.60 -26.28 -15.07
C ILE A 35 2.09 -26.44 -15.24
N THR A 36 2.59 -27.34 -14.42
CA THR A 36 3.56 -28.35 -14.77
C THR A 36 3.95 -28.18 -16.23
N GLN A 37 5.25 -28.03 -16.47
CA GLN A 37 5.88 -28.15 -17.78
C GLN A 37 5.67 -29.57 -18.37
N THR A 38 4.44 -30.09 -18.32
CA THR A 38 4.06 -31.42 -18.75
C THR A 38 4.01 -31.42 -20.25
N GLU A 39 4.45 -32.55 -20.79
CA GLU A 39 4.27 -33.04 -22.14
C GLU A 39 3.02 -32.51 -22.87
N ASN A 40 1.89 -32.35 -22.17
CA ASN A 40 0.63 -31.83 -22.72
C ASN A 40 0.71 -30.39 -23.24
N GLN A 41 1.49 -29.49 -22.64
CA GLN A 41 1.69 -28.13 -23.17
C GLN A 41 2.54 -28.15 -24.44
N ILE A 42 3.54 -29.03 -24.48
CA ILE A 42 4.38 -29.27 -25.66
C ILE A 42 3.51 -29.78 -26.80
N LYS A 43 2.71 -30.81 -26.54
CA LYS A 43 1.70 -31.36 -27.48
C LYS A 43 0.74 -30.28 -27.94
N THR A 44 0.20 -29.51 -27.00
CA THR A 44 -0.76 -28.46 -27.29
C THR A 44 -0.16 -27.35 -28.16
N PHE A 45 1.00 -26.82 -27.79
CA PHE A 45 1.70 -25.79 -28.54
C PHE A 45 2.06 -26.25 -29.96
N LEU A 46 2.61 -27.48 -30.09
CA LEU A 46 2.91 -28.08 -31.39
C LEU A 46 1.66 -28.20 -32.26
N SER A 47 0.51 -28.55 -31.69
CA SER A 47 -0.74 -28.75 -32.44
C SER A 47 -1.32 -27.44 -33.01
N ILE A 48 -1.08 -26.29 -32.37
CA ILE A 48 -1.65 -25.00 -32.80
C ILE A 48 -0.70 -24.16 -33.67
N LEU A 49 0.57 -24.55 -33.80
CA LEU A 49 1.51 -23.88 -34.71
C LEU A 49 0.98 -23.91 -36.14
N SER A 50 0.81 -22.72 -36.74
CA SER A 50 0.48 -22.51 -38.15
C SER A 50 1.75 -22.28 -38.97
N LYS A 51 1.62 -22.31 -40.30
CA LYS A 51 2.74 -22.05 -41.22
C LYS A 51 3.29 -20.64 -40.98
N GLU A 52 2.44 -19.64 -40.84
CA GLU A 52 2.82 -18.24 -40.63
C GLU A 52 3.63 -18.09 -39.34
N ASN A 53 3.16 -18.69 -38.24
CA ASN A 53 3.85 -18.64 -36.96
C ASN A 53 5.20 -19.37 -37.04
N TYR A 54 5.26 -20.54 -37.67
CA TYR A 54 6.50 -21.28 -37.88
C TYR A 54 7.54 -20.48 -38.66
N GLU A 55 7.17 -19.88 -39.81
CA GLU A 55 8.08 -19.09 -40.62
C GLU A 55 8.55 -17.83 -39.88
N GLN A 56 7.66 -17.22 -39.08
CA GLN A 56 8.02 -16.13 -38.19
C GLN A 56 9.04 -16.57 -37.14
N TYR A 57 8.87 -17.74 -36.53
CA TYR A 57 9.84 -18.29 -35.57
C TYR A 57 11.19 -18.62 -36.24
N LYS A 58 11.16 -19.24 -37.43
CA LYS A 58 12.36 -19.63 -38.16
C LYS A 58 13.19 -18.43 -38.63
N SER A 59 12.52 -17.41 -39.16
CA SER A 59 13.17 -16.18 -39.65
C SER A 59 13.70 -15.29 -38.53
N SER A 60 13.18 -15.42 -37.30
CA SER A 60 13.63 -14.62 -36.15
C SER A 60 15.00 -15.02 -35.58
N GLY A 61 15.73 -15.95 -36.21
CA GLY A 61 17.13 -16.25 -35.87
C GLY A 61 17.34 -17.07 -34.60
N GLY A 62 16.38 -17.92 -34.22
CA GLY A 62 16.52 -18.83 -33.08
C GLY A 62 15.89 -18.32 -31.79
N PHE A 63 14.66 -17.80 -31.88
CA PHE A 63 13.80 -17.63 -30.71
C PHE A 63 13.64 -18.99 -30.00
N LYS A 64 14.21 -19.12 -28.80
CA LYS A 64 14.02 -20.26 -27.92
C LYS A 64 12.76 -20.02 -27.10
N LEU A 65 11.72 -20.81 -27.34
CA LEU A 65 10.49 -20.86 -26.55
C LEU A 65 10.75 -21.35 -25.11
N GLY A 66 11.96 -21.83 -24.83
CA GLY A 66 12.33 -22.39 -23.52
C GLY A 66 11.79 -23.79 -23.32
N ILE A 67 11.33 -24.42 -24.42
CA ILE A 67 10.81 -25.78 -24.45
C ILE A 67 11.75 -26.58 -25.38
N PRO A 68 12.73 -27.32 -24.83
CA PRO A 68 13.81 -27.92 -25.61
C PRO A 68 13.32 -28.73 -26.82
N ILE A 69 12.28 -29.56 -26.63
CA ILE A 69 11.73 -30.40 -27.70
C ILE A 69 11.16 -29.57 -28.86
N VAL A 70 10.47 -28.45 -28.57
CA VAL A 70 9.87 -27.60 -29.61
C VAL A 70 10.95 -26.76 -30.30
N ASP A 71 11.87 -26.22 -29.52
CA ASP A 71 13.00 -25.44 -30.01
C ASP A 71 13.88 -26.28 -30.95
N ASP A 72 14.16 -27.53 -30.57
CA ASP A 72 14.88 -28.50 -31.40
C ASP A 72 14.07 -28.84 -32.66
N MET A 73 12.76 -29.09 -32.53
CA MET A 73 11.92 -29.43 -33.68
C MET A 73 11.85 -28.28 -34.71
N ILE A 74 11.72 -27.03 -34.28
CA ILE A 74 11.70 -25.86 -35.18
C ILE A 74 13.09 -25.56 -35.73
N SER A 75 14.12 -25.58 -34.89
CA SER A 75 15.49 -25.24 -35.30
C SER A 75 16.09 -26.27 -36.26
N LEU A 76 15.79 -27.56 -36.06
CA LEU A 76 16.26 -28.65 -36.92
C LEU A 76 15.42 -28.86 -38.17
N SER A 77 14.25 -28.22 -38.29
CA SER A 77 13.41 -28.32 -39.50
C SER A 77 13.95 -27.47 -40.64
N ALA A 78 14.10 -28.03 -41.83
CA ALA A 78 14.57 -27.28 -43.00
C ALA A 78 13.54 -26.24 -43.46
N ASP A 79 12.26 -26.62 -43.47
CA ASP A 79 11.11 -25.81 -43.88
C ASP A 79 9.83 -26.28 -43.16
N TRP A 80 8.68 -25.65 -43.48
CA TRP A 80 7.39 -26.02 -42.90
C TRP A 80 7.01 -27.49 -43.12
N SER A 81 7.35 -28.07 -44.28
CA SER A 81 7.01 -29.45 -44.60
C SER A 81 7.79 -30.43 -43.72
N ASP A 82 9.08 -30.19 -43.55
CA ASP A 82 9.94 -30.98 -42.64
C ASP A 82 9.46 -30.86 -41.18
N PHE A 83 9.07 -29.65 -40.76
CA PHE A 83 8.45 -29.44 -39.45
C PHE A 83 7.16 -30.23 -39.26
N GLN A 84 6.26 -30.25 -40.26
CA GLN A 84 5.02 -31.02 -40.20
C GLN A 84 5.28 -32.52 -40.03
N LEU A 85 6.26 -33.07 -40.75
CA LEU A 85 6.63 -34.48 -40.66
C LEU A 85 7.19 -34.82 -39.27
N LYS A 86 8.09 -34.00 -38.72
CA LYS A 86 8.65 -34.19 -37.36
C LYS A 86 7.58 -34.04 -36.29
N ARG A 87 6.67 -33.08 -36.46
CA ARG A 87 5.51 -32.89 -35.59
C ARG A 87 4.60 -34.11 -35.62
N GLN A 88 4.28 -34.65 -36.79
CA GLN A 88 3.45 -35.84 -36.94
C GLN A 88 4.13 -37.08 -36.35
N ALA A 89 5.44 -37.24 -36.56
CA ALA A 89 6.22 -38.32 -35.96
C ALA A 89 6.22 -38.23 -34.43
N TYR A 90 6.41 -37.03 -33.87
CA TYR A 90 6.29 -36.80 -32.43
C TYR A 90 4.93 -37.22 -31.90
N PHE A 91 3.82 -36.74 -32.50
CA PHE A 91 2.47 -37.12 -32.09
C PHE A 91 2.15 -38.62 -32.25
N SER A 92 2.80 -39.30 -33.21
CA SER A 92 2.64 -40.74 -33.40
C SER A 92 3.39 -41.56 -32.34
N GLN A 93 4.43 -40.99 -31.71
CA GLN A 93 5.21 -41.64 -30.65
C GLN A 93 4.59 -41.46 -29.26
N VAL A 94 3.92 -40.34 -29.00
CA VAL A 94 3.33 -40.03 -27.68
C VAL A 94 1.88 -40.54 -27.50
N ASP A 95 1.52 -41.57 -28.29
CA ASP A 95 0.27 -42.35 -28.30
C ASP A 95 -0.97 -41.70 -27.68
N GLU A 96 -1.45 -40.60 -28.26
CA GLU A 96 -2.74 -40.04 -27.87
C GLU A 96 -3.45 -39.37 -29.05
N LYS A 97 -4.76 -39.62 -29.12
CA LYS A 97 -5.74 -38.92 -29.96
C LYS A 97 -5.91 -37.47 -29.52
N TRP A 98 -4.86 -36.66 -29.65
CA TRP A 98 -4.89 -35.24 -29.35
C TRP A 98 -5.60 -34.48 -30.47
N SER A 99 -6.79 -33.95 -30.17
CA SER A 99 -7.52 -33.08 -31.09
C SER A 99 -7.18 -31.62 -30.81
N MET A 100 -7.15 -30.79 -31.85
CA MET A 100 -6.94 -29.34 -31.77
C MET A 100 -7.89 -28.64 -30.78
N ASN A 101 -9.09 -29.21 -30.57
CA ASN A 101 -10.06 -28.72 -29.59
C ASN A 101 -9.59 -28.90 -28.15
N LYS A 102 -9.00 -30.06 -27.80
CA LYS A 102 -8.44 -30.34 -26.47
C LYS A 102 -7.23 -29.43 -26.17
N SER A 103 -6.41 -29.18 -27.19
CA SER A 103 -5.29 -28.23 -27.17
C SER A 103 -5.71 -26.79 -26.86
N HIS A 104 -6.78 -26.31 -27.50
CA HIS A 104 -7.31 -24.98 -27.21
C HIS A 104 -7.91 -24.86 -25.81
N GLU A 105 -8.35 -25.97 -25.22
CA GLU A 105 -8.91 -26.03 -23.87
C GLU A 105 -7.82 -25.97 -22.79
N GLU A 106 -6.66 -26.60 -23.03
CA GLU A 106 -5.52 -26.63 -22.08
C GLU A 106 -4.59 -25.40 -22.15
N LEU A 107 -4.46 -24.72 -23.30
CA LEU A 107 -3.66 -23.47 -23.43
C LEU A 107 -4.31 -22.22 -22.81
N ARG A 108 -5.46 -22.43 -22.20
CA ARG A 108 -6.39 -21.41 -21.81
C ARG A 108 -5.92 -20.93 -20.43
N ILE A 109 -5.53 -19.66 -20.31
CA ILE A 109 -5.34 -19.04 -18.99
C ILE A 109 -6.74 -18.88 -18.39
N ILE A 110 -7.28 -19.97 -17.87
CA ILE A 110 -8.59 -20.05 -17.24
C ILE A 110 -8.35 -19.66 -15.79
N THR A 111 -8.91 -18.54 -15.34
CA THR A 111 -9.15 -18.36 -13.90
C THR A 111 -9.91 -19.59 -13.42
N SER A 112 -9.27 -20.41 -12.58
CA SER A 112 -9.78 -21.75 -12.30
C SER A 112 -11.20 -21.69 -11.72
N PRO A 113 -12.04 -22.73 -11.86
CA PRO A 113 -13.33 -22.75 -11.18
C PRO A 113 -13.20 -22.50 -9.67
N ILE A 114 -12.09 -22.96 -9.06
CA ILE A 114 -11.75 -22.73 -7.66
C ILE A 114 -11.48 -21.24 -7.38
N SER A 115 -10.75 -20.54 -8.26
CA SER A 115 -10.55 -19.08 -8.19
C SER A 115 -11.88 -18.32 -8.25
N TYR A 116 -12.78 -18.71 -9.17
CA TYR A 116 -14.11 -18.12 -9.26
C TYR A 116 -14.92 -18.38 -7.99
N ASP A 117 -14.95 -19.60 -7.47
CA ASP A 117 -15.64 -19.92 -6.22
C ASP A 117 -15.10 -19.11 -5.03
N ALA A 118 -13.77 -19.01 -4.90
CA ALA A 118 -13.12 -18.22 -3.86
C ALA A 118 -13.45 -16.72 -3.98
N TRP A 119 -13.40 -16.18 -5.20
CA TRP A 119 -13.75 -14.78 -5.46
C TRP A 119 -15.24 -14.50 -5.20
N ILE A 120 -16.13 -15.39 -5.68
CA ILE A 120 -17.58 -15.30 -5.46
C ILE A 120 -17.87 -15.31 -3.96
N ASN A 121 -17.24 -16.21 -3.21
CA ASN A 121 -17.41 -16.27 -1.76
C ASN A 121 -16.89 -15.00 -1.06
N CYS A 122 -15.76 -14.45 -1.52
CA CYS A 122 -15.25 -13.17 -1.05
C CYS A 122 -16.25 -12.03 -1.31
N ILE A 123 -16.76 -11.89 -2.54
CA ILE A 123 -17.73 -10.86 -2.92
C ILE A 123 -19.04 -11.02 -2.14
N LYS A 124 -19.55 -12.25 -2.00
CA LYS A 124 -20.76 -12.55 -1.21
C LYS A 124 -20.58 -12.16 0.25
N THR A 125 -19.44 -12.48 0.85
CA THR A 125 -19.14 -12.17 2.26
C THR A 125 -19.00 -10.67 2.45
N CYS A 126 -18.20 -10.01 1.60
CA CYS A 126 -17.88 -8.59 1.71
C CYS A 126 -19.08 -7.66 1.47
N ASN A 127 -20.15 -8.18 0.86
CA ASN A 127 -21.39 -7.46 0.60
C ASN A 127 -22.61 -8.13 1.27
N SER A 128 -22.41 -9.04 2.22
CA SER A 128 -23.52 -9.78 2.84
C SER A 128 -24.44 -8.89 3.67
N ASP A 129 -23.91 -7.82 4.25
CA ASP A 129 -24.54 -6.87 5.17
C ASP A 129 -24.85 -5.51 4.53
N LYS A 130 -24.35 -5.26 3.31
CA LYS A 130 -24.50 -3.96 2.64
C LYS A 130 -25.82 -3.90 1.85
N ILE A 131 -26.47 -2.74 1.90
CA ILE A 131 -27.69 -2.43 1.13
C ILE A 131 -27.30 -1.97 -0.28
N GLY A 132 -27.87 -2.58 -1.31
CA GLY A 132 -27.62 -2.20 -2.70
C GLY A 132 -27.71 -3.37 -3.67
N ILE A 133 -27.13 -3.16 -4.86
CA ILE A 133 -27.06 -4.17 -5.92
C ILE A 133 -25.59 -4.51 -6.13
N TYR A 134 -25.30 -5.81 -6.11
CA TYR A 134 -23.95 -6.34 -6.25
C TYR A 134 -23.94 -7.25 -7.46
N GLY A 135 -22.97 -7.04 -8.34
CA GLY A 135 -22.77 -7.85 -9.53
C GLY A 135 -21.40 -8.50 -9.53
N TRP A 136 -21.33 -9.70 -10.10
CA TRP A 136 -20.08 -10.43 -10.24
C TRP A 136 -20.15 -11.39 -11.43
N VAL A 137 -19.00 -11.76 -11.99
CA VAL A 137 -18.90 -12.74 -13.07
C VAL A 137 -18.77 -14.14 -12.46
N GLU A 138 -19.76 -14.99 -12.70
CA GLU A 138 -19.78 -16.37 -12.19
C GLU A 138 -18.90 -17.29 -13.04
N ASP A 139 -18.90 -17.07 -14.36
CA ASP A 139 -18.12 -17.85 -15.31
C ASP A 139 -17.78 -17.01 -16.56
N GLU A 140 -16.63 -17.26 -17.17
CA GLU A 140 -16.08 -16.56 -18.34
C GLU A 140 -15.59 -17.59 -19.37
N ALA A 141 -16.46 -17.91 -20.33
CA ALA A 141 -16.11 -18.73 -21.50
C ALA A 141 -15.59 -17.86 -22.65
N LYS A 142 -15.32 -18.46 -23.83
CA LYS A 142 -14.86 -17.73 -25.02
C LYS A 142 -15.91 -16.79 -25.57
N ASN A 143 -17.08 -17.35 -25.81
CA ASN A 143 -18.15 -16.66 -26.52
C ASN A 143 -19.13 -16.00 -25.57
N ASP A 144 -19.14 -16.39 -24.30
CA ASP A 144 -20.07 -15.86 -23.33
C ASP A 144 -19.45 -15.68 -21.95
N LEU A 145 -20.11 -14.84 -21.16
CA LEU A 145 -19.88 -14.68 -19.73
C LEU A 145 -21.22 -14.77 -19.01
N ARG A 146 -21.19 -15.33 -17.81
CA ARG A 146 -22.35 -15.45 -16.95
C ARG A 146 -22.20 -14.50 -15.78
N ILE A 147 -23.13 -13.55 -15.67
CA ILE A 147 -23.13 -12.54 -14.62
C ILE A 147 -24.22 -12.86 -13.64
N TYR A 148 -23.90 -12.65 -12.37
CA TYR A 148 -24.81 -12.81 -11.27
C TYR A 148 -25.03 -11.45 -10.61
N LEU A 149 -26.28 -11.08 -10.39
CA LEU A 149 -26.69 -9.90 -9.62
C LEU A 149 -27.43 -10.33 -8.37
N LYS A 150 -27.12 -9.70 -7.24
CA LYS A 150 -27.83 -9.85 -5.97
C LYS A 150 -28.37 -8.50 -5.52
N TYR A 151 -29.62 -8.47 -5.07
CA TYR A 151 -30.22 -7.29 -4.48
C TYR A 151 -30.40 -7.47 -2.97
N ASN A 152 -29.67 -6.68 -2.19
CA ASN A 152 -29.88 -6.56 -0.74
C ASN A 152 -30.70 -5.28 -0.46
N PRO A 153 -31.99 -5.41 -0.14
CA PRO A 153 -32.87 -4.28 0.14
C PRO A 153 -32.54 -3.61 1.48
N PRO A 154 -32.90 -2.33 1.68
CA PRO A 154 -32.98 -1.77 3.02
C PRO A 154 -34.03 -2.53 3.86
N PRO A 155 -33.89 -2.57 5.20
CA PRO A 155 -34.84 -3.23 6.07
C PRO A 155 -36.29 -2.81 5.78
N GLY A 156 -37.18 -3.79 5.58
CA GLY A 156 -38.60 -3.55 5.28
C GLY A 156 -38.95 -3.33 3.81
N ALA A 157 -38.00 -3.32 2.87
CA ALA A 157 -38.35 -3.18 1.46
C ALA A 157 -38.99 -4.47 0.89
N THR A 158 -40.17 -4.34 0.29
CA THR A 158 -40.93 -5.44 -0.33
C THR A 158 -41.01 -5.35 -1.86
N LYS A 159 -40.59 -4.21 -2.44
CA LYS A 159 -40.68 -3.97 -3.88
C LYS A 159 -39.49 -4.56 -4.62
N SER A 160 -39.77 -5.26 -5.72
CA SER A 160 -38.75 -5.70 -6.67
C SER A 160 -38.12 -4.52 -7.41
N LEU A 161 -36.86 -4.66 -7.80
CA LEU A 161 -36.16 -3.66 -8.61
C LEU A 161 -36.18 -4.03 -10.09
N GLN A 162 -36.44 -3.04 -10.93
CA GLN A 162 -36.28 -3.17 -12.38
C GLN A 162 -34.83 -2.90 -12.76
N LEU A 163 -34.20 -3.91 -13.38
CA LEU A 163 -32.85 -3.87 -13.91
C LEU A 163 -32.89 -3.35 -15.34
N VAL A 164 -32.06 -2.33 -15.60
CA VAL A 164 -31.86 -1.77 -16.94
C VAL A 164 -30.38 -1.61 -17.16
N GLY A 165 -29.87 -2.20 -18.23
CA GLY A 165 -28.47 -2.09 -18.60
C GLY A 165 -28.26 -1.99 -20.10
N GLU A 166 -27.16 -1.35 -20.45
CA GLU A 166 -26.68 -1.21 -21.82
C GLU A 166 -25.50 -2.15 -22.04
N LEU A 167 -25.40 -2.66 -23.26
CA LEU A 167 -24.40 -3.64 -23.62
C LEU A 167 -23.74 -3.21 -24.92
N HIS A 168 -22.44 -2.95 -24.86
CA HIS A 168 -21.60 -2.59 -25.99
C HIS A 168 -20.72 -3.77 -26.36
N ASN A 169 -20.57 -4.02 -27.66
CA ASN A 169 -19.78 -5.14 -28.18
C ASN A 169 -20.27 -6.52 -27.69
N GLY A 170 -21.56 -6.77 -27.57
CA GLY A 170 -22.08 -8.10 -27.30
C GLY A 170 -23.61 -8.17 -27.43
N THR A 171 -24.20 -9.28 -26.99
CA THR A 171 -25.66 -9.43 -26.84
C THR A 171 -25.97 -10.23 -25.58
N THR A 172 -27.14 -10.06 -24.97
CA THR A 172 -27.64 -10.95 -23.90
C THR A 172 -28.78 -11.81 -24.41
N ILE A 173 -28.97 -12.99 -23.81
CA ILE A 173 -30.08 -13.91 -24.10
C ILE A 173 -31.18 -13.70 -23.07
N LEU A 174 -32.39 -13.34 -23.51
CA LEU A 174 -33.56 -13.22 -22.63
C LEU A 174 -34.13 -14.59 -22.27
N SER A 175 -34.99 -14.67 -21.25
CA SER A 175 -35.65 -15.93 -20.84
C SER A 175 -36.48 -16.59 -21.94
N ASN A 176 -36.90 -15.84 -22.96
CA ASN A 176 -37.59 -16.35 -24.14
C ASN A 176 -36.64 -16.75 -25.29
N GLY A 177 -35.32 -16.78 -25.05
CA GLY A 177 -34.29 -17.10 -26.05
C GLY A 177 -33.92 -15.95 -27.00
N LYS A 178 -34.61 -14.80 -26.96
CA LYS A 178 -34.33 -13.66 -27.85
C LYS A 178 -33.03 -12.97 -27.45
N LYS A 179 -32.16 -12.72 -28.44
CA LYS A 179 -30.93 -11.92 -28.27
C LYS A 179 -31.25 -10.42 -28.30
N THR A 180 -30.61 -9.64 -27.43
CA THR A 180 -30.79 -8.19 -27.36
C THR A 180 -29.51 -7.50 -26.90
N ALA A 181 -29.31 -6.23 -27.28
CA ALA A 181 -28.22 -5.38 -26.80
C ALA A 181 -28.57 -4.63 -25.49
N LYS A 182 -29.72 -4.94 -24.89
CA LYS A 182 -30.17 -4.37 -23.62
C LYS A 182 -30.35 -5.45 -22.57
N ILE A 183 -29.87 -5.18 -21.37
CA ILE A 183 -30.15 -6.00 -20.20
C ILE A 183 -31.43 -5.47 -19.56
N VAL A 184 -32.48 -6.28 -19.54
CA VAL A 184 -33.74 -5.94 -18.88
C VAL A 184 -34.15 -7.10 -17.98
N GLY A 185 -34.47 -6.79 -16.72
CA GLY A 185 -34.89 -7.81 -15.76
C GLY A 185 -35.61 -7.21 -14.56
N VAL A 186 -36.11 -8.10 -13.70
CA VAL A 186 -36.66 -7.75 -12.39
C VAL A 186 -36.00 -8.65 -11.35
N ILE A 187 -35.59 -8.08 -10.22
CA ILE A 187 -34.98 -8.79 -9.09
C ILE A 187 -35.78 -8.51 -7.82
N ALA A 188 -36.25 -9.57 -7.17
CA ALA A 188 -37.00 -9.48 -5.92
C ALA A 188 -36.08 -9.07 -4.74
N PRO A 189 -36.62 -8.52 -3.65
CA PRO A 189 -35.86 -8.27 -2.41
C PRO A 189 -35.13 -9.54 -1.94
N ASN A 190 -33.84 -9.44 -1.62
CA ASN A 190 -32.95 -10.57 -1.29
C ASN A 190 -32.79 -11.62 -2.40
N GLY A 191 -33.34 -11.34 -3.58
CA GLY A 191 -33.30 -12.21 -4.74
C GLY A 191 -32.01 -12.07 -5.52
N THR A 192 -31.87 -12.97 -6.48
CA THR A 192 -30.73 -13.01 -7.39
C THR A 192 -31.21 -13.08 -8.84
N LYS A 193 -30.37 -12.60 -9.75
CA LYS A 193 -30.65 -12.64 -11.19
C LYS A 193 -29.39 -12.92 -11.98
N THR A 194 -29.47 -13.86 -12.92
CA THR A 194 -28.37 -14.18 -13.83
C THR A 194 -28.61 -13.67 -15.23
N PHE A 195 -27.55 -13.23 -15.89
CA PHE A 195 -27.54 -12.87 -17.30
C PHE A 195 -26.40 -13.59 -18.01
N THR A 196 -26.69 -14.21 -19.14
CA THR A 196 -25.66 -14.67 -20.06
C THR A 196 -25.45 -13.60 -21.10
N ILE A 197 -24.23 -13.07 -21.18
CA ILE A 197 -23.81 -12.14 -22.23
C ILE A 197 -22.95 -12.91 -23.21
N ILE A 198 -23.39 -12.94 -24.47
CA ILE A 198 -22.60 -13.38 -25.62
C ILE A 198 -21.72 -12.21 -26.07
N ARG A 199 -20.41 -12.42 -26.14
CA ARG A 199 -19.43 -11.45 -26.65
C ARG A 199 -19.59 -11.21 -28.14
N ASN A 200 -19.02 -10.10 -28.61
CA ASN A 200 -18.85 -9.90 -30.04
C ASN A 200 -17.90 -10.98 -30.59
N PRO A 201 -18.33 -11.83 -31.54
CA PRO A 201 -17.52 -12.95 -32.02
C PRO A 201 -16.25 -12.51 -32.77
N LYS A 202 -16.22 -11.27 -33.31
CA LYS A 202 -15.06 -10.73 -34.01
C LYS A 202 -14.01 -10.18 -33.05
N THR A 203 -14.43 -9.48 -32.00
CA THR A 203 -13.52 -8.77 -31.10
C THR A 203 -13.31 -9.48 -29.77
N GLY A 204 -14.08 -10.52 -29.46
CA GLY A 204 -14.02 -11.22 -28.17
C GLY A 204 -14.22 -10.29 -26.97
N LEU A 205 -14.82 -9.12 -27.17
CA LEU A 205 -15.10 -8.14 -26.12
C LEU A 205 -16.56 -8.24 -25.69
N ALA A 206 -16.86 -7.76 -24.49
CA ALA A 206 -18.20 -7.32 -24.09
C ALA A 206 -18.06 -6.30 -22.96
N ASN A 207 -18.69 -5.14 -23.11
CA ASN A 207 -18.75 -4.11 -22.08
C ASN A 207 -20.21 -3.89 -21.72
N PHE A 208 -20.52 -3.80 -20.43
CA PHE A 208 -21.90 -3.56 -20.02
C PHE A 208 -21.96 -2.75 -18.73
N HIS A 209 -23.07 -2.04 -18.58
CA HIS A 209 -23.41 -1.29 -17.38
C HIS A 209 -24.86 -1.59 -17.00
N ILE A 210 -25.09 -2.09 -15.79
CA ILE A 210 -26.43 -2.45 -15.29
C ILE A 210 -26.78 -1.55 -14.12
N THR A 211 -27.90 -0.86 -14.22
CA THR A 211 -28.46 -0.01 -13.17
C THR A 211 -29.79 -0.57 -12.68
N ALA A 212 -30.21 -0.21 -11.47
CA ALA A 212 -31.56 -0.48 -11.00
C ALA A 212 -31.95 0.47 -9.88
N GLY A 213 -33.19 0.97 -9.92
CA GLY A 213 -33.83 1.66 -8.79
C GLY A 213 -33.06 2.83 -8.18
N GLY A 214 -32.19 3.51 -8.93
CA GLY A 214 -31.36 4.61 -8.43
C GLY A 214 -30.11 4.17 -7.66
N TYR A 215 -29.85 2.87 -7.51
CA TYR A 215 -28.61 2.36 -6.94
C TYR A 215 -27.44 2.53 -7.93
N LYS A 216 -26.22 2.62 -7.40
CA LYS A 216 -24.98 2.63 -8.20
C LYS A 216 -24.95 1.38 -9.08
N GLY A 217 -24.75 1.57 -10.38
CA GLY A 217 -24.74 0.48 -11.34
C GLY A 217 -23.48 -0.39 -11.27
N PHE A 218 -23.58 -1.60 -11.81
CA PHE A 218 -22.48 -2.53 -11.99
C PHE A 218 -21.94 -2.41 -13.42
N SER A 219 -20.65 -2.12 -13.57
CA SER A 219 -19.95 -2.09 -14.86
C SER A 219 -18.91 -3.19 -14.93
N TYR A 220 -18.76 -3.81 -16.09
CA TYR A 220 -17.68 -4.75 -16.36
C TYR A 220 -17.26 -4.68 -17.83
N ASN A 221 -15.95 -4.75 -18.05
CA ASN A 221 -15.33 -4.79 -19.37
C ASN A 221 -14.62 -6.14 -19.52
N SER A 222 -15.21 -7.02 -20.32
CA SER A 222 -14.65 -8.34 -20.62
C SER A 222 -13.81 -8.30 -21.89
N THR A 223 -12.59 -8.82 -21.82
CA THR A 223 -11.67 -9.01 -22.95
C THR A 223 -11.24 -10.47 -23.00
N PHE A 224 -11.88 -11.30 -23.82
CA PHE A 224 -11.52 -12.72 -23.94
C PHE A 224 -10.34 -12.97 -24.89
N ILE A 225 -9.97 -12.03 -25.77
CA ILE A 225 -8.86 -12.29 -26.71
C ILE A 225 -7.53 -12.34 -25.95
N ASN A 226 -6.80 -13.45 -26.14
CA ASN A 226 -5.33 -13.56 -26.03
C ASN A 226 -4.66 -12.59 -27.04
N LEU A 227 -4.88 -11.29 -26.90
CA LEU A 227 -3.97 -10.33 -27.51
C LEU A 227 -2.72 -10.37 -26.62
N PRO A 228 -1.53 -10.64 -27.18
CA PRO A 228 -0.31 -10.36 -26.44
C PRO A 228 -0.45 -8.91 -25.95
N PRO A 229 -0.14 -8.64 -24.66
CA PRO A 229 -0.22 -7.28 -24.13
C PRO A 229 0.42 -6.35 -25.15
N SER A 230 -0.32 -5.32 -25.56
CA SER A 230 0.19 -4.34 -26.52
C SER A 230 1.59 -3.94 -26.06
N ARG A 231 2.61 -4.11 -26.92
CA ARG A 231 4.04 -3.92 -26.60
C ARG A 231 4.42 -2.48 -26.20
N ASN A 232 3.42 -1.63 -25.98
CA ASN A 232 3.59 -0.26 -25.56
C ASN A 232 3.37 -0.26 -24.04
N ALA A 233 4.44 -0.49 -23.28
CA ALA A 233 4.44 -0.24 -21.85
C ALA A 233 4.86 1.22 -21.62
N LYS A 234 4.19 1.93 -20.71
CA LYS A 234 4.71 3.21 -20.18
C LYS A 234 5.31 2.96 -18.81
N ALA A 235 6.44 3.58 -18.54
CA ALA A 235 7.11 3.43 -17.26
C ALA A 235 7.32 4.78 -16.57
N THR A 236 7.04 4.80 -15.29
CA THR A 236 7.29 5.92 -14.39
C THR A 236 8.06 5.39 -13.20
N LEU A 237 9.20 5.99 -12.90
CA LEU A 237 9.98 5.69 -11.70
C LEU A 237 9.66 6.73 -10.63
N VAL A 238 9.18 6.28 -9.47
CA VAL A 238 8.98 7.11 -8.29
C VAL A 238 10.12 6.83 -7.32
N LEU A 239 10.90 7.87 -7.01
CA LEU A 239 12.00 7.80 -6.06
C LEU A 239 11.53 8.28 -4.69
N ASP A 240 11.44 7.37 -3.73
CA ASP A 240 11.16 7.71 -2.34
C ASP A 240 12.45 8.17 -1.66
N LYS A 241 12.58 9.49 -1.54
CA LYS A 241 13.59 10.13 -0.69
C LYS A 241 12.97 10.34 0.69
N PRO A 242 13.75 10.20 1.78
CA PRO A 242 13.23 10.48 3.12
C PRO A 242 12.76 11.93 3.14
N GLU A 243 11.52 12.21 3.54
CA GLU A 243 10.96 13.57 3.48
C GLU A 243 11.70 14.55 4.41
N ILE A 244 12.40 14.00 5.41
CA ILE A 244 13.08 14.76 6.46
C ILE A 244 14.44 14.13 6.73
N LYS A 245 15.49 14.95 6.72
CA LYS A 245 16.79 14.64 7.30
C LYS A 245 16.95 15.38 8.62
N LEU A 246 17.37 14.68 9.67
CA LEU A 246 17.69 15.29 10.96
C LEU A 246 19.19 15.55 11.05
N ILE A 247 19.56 16.81 11.24
CA ILE A 247 20.95 17.23 11.46
C ILE A 247 21.10 17.58 12.93
N GLU A 248 21.97 16.87 13.64
CA GLU A 248 22.24 17.14 15.05
C GLU A 248 22.93 18.49 15.22
N VAL A 249 22.37 19.35 16.08
CA VAL A 249 22.98 20.63 16.46
C VAL A 249 23.84 20.44 17.71
N GLY A 250 23.33 19.68 18.69
CA GLY A 250 24.02 19.40 19.94
C GLY A 250 23.08 19.43 21.15
N PRO A 251 23.62 19.34 22.38
CA PRO A 251 22.83 19.33 23.60
C PRO A 251 22.25 20.71 23.92
N LYS A 252 20.97 20.74 24.30
CA LYS A 252 20.27 21.90 24.83
C LYS A 252 19.84 21.61 26.26
N CYS A 253 20.25 22.45 27.21
CA CYS A 253 19.91 22.30 28.61
C CYS A 253 19.34 23.61 29.19
N VAL A 254 18.38 23.46 30.10
CA VAL A 254 17.90 24.55 30.96
C VAL A 254 18.19 24.20 32.41
N TYR A 255 18.32 25.23 33.22
CA TYR A 255 18.70 25.11 34.62
C TYR A 255 17.69 25.82 35.51
N LEU A 256 17.41 25.23 36.67
CA LEU A 256 16.52 25.79 37.68
C LEU A 256 17.21 25.70 39.04
N SER A 257 17.26 26.82 39.76
CA SER A 257 17.56 26.82 41.19
C SER A 257 16.22 26.86 41.92
N THR A 258 15.94 25.86 42.75
CA THR A 258 14.72 25.89 43.56
C THR A 258 14.83 27.00 44.60
N PRO A 259 13.78 27.81 44.82
CA PRO A 259 13.82 28.83 45.86
C PRO A 259 13.91 28.15 47.22
N GLU A 260 14.67 28.75 48.13
CA GLU A 260 14.67 28.34 49.53
C GLU A 260 13.32 28.75 50.14
N LEU A 261 12.47 27.76 50.42
CA LEU A 261 11.14 28.01 50.98
C LEU A 261 11.20 28.49 52.45
N HIS A 262 12.37 28.40 53.10
CA HIS A 262 12.57 28.86 54.47
C HIS A 262 12.62 30.39 54.62
N GLU A 263 12.89 31.16 53.55
CA GLU A 263 13.08 32.63 53.66
C GLU A 263 11.85 33.46 53.30
N LYS A 264 10.82 32.89 52.66
CA LYS A 264 9.54 33.59 52.51
C LYS A 264 8.72 33.44 53.78
N GLY A 265 9.08 34.24 54.78
CA GLY A 265 8.32 34.40 56.01
C GLY A 265 6.83 34.64 55.72
N CYS A 266 6.00 33.64 56.00
CA CYS A 266 4.69 33.97 56.52
C CYS A 266 4.93 34.55 57.92
N ASN A 267 5.14 35.87 58.01
CA ASN A 267 5.08 36.63 59.26
C ASN A 267 3.65 36.52 59.80
N GLY A 268 3.36 35.44 60.53
CA GLY A 268 2.04 35.15 61.10
C GLY A 268 1.62 33.67 61.05
N CYS A 269 2.25 32.84 60.22
CA CYS A 269 1.97 31.40 60.21
C CYS A 269 2.93 30.68 61.15
N ALA A 270 2.70 30.80 62.46
CA ALA A 270 3.17 29.79 63.40
C ALA A 270 2.36 28.51 63.16
N VAL A 271 2.67 27.78 62.09
CA VAL A 271 2.31 26.36 62.04
C VAL A 271 3.30 25.65 62.96
N PRO A 272 2.83 25.05 64.06
CA PRO A 272 3.70 24.27 64.93
C PRO A 272 4.32 23.16 64.10
N PHE A 273 5.59 22.86 64.39
CA PHE A 273 6.35 21.69 63.88
C PHE A 273 5.71 20.37 64.39
N GLY A 274 4.45 20.15 64.07
CA GLY A 274 3.72 18.91 64.31
C GLY A 274 3.88 18.01 63.09
N ASP A 275 4.64 16.94 63.29
CA ASP A 275 4.59 15.68 62.54
C ASP A 275 4.50 15.77 61.00
N GLY A 276 5.66 15.96 60.39
CA GLY A 276 6.13 15.01 59.36
C GLY A 276 5.64 15.17 57.92
N GLN A 277 4.86 16.19 57.56
CA GLN A 277 4.54 16.47 56.15
C GLN A 277 5.47 17.54 55.60
N ASN A 278 6.65 17.11 55.11
CA ASN A 278 7.51 17.96 54.29
C ASN A 278 6.77 18.30 52.98
N GLU A 279 6.08 19.43 52.95
CA GLU A 279 5.54 20.02 51.73
C GLU A 279 6.70 20.47 50.83
N GLY A 280 7.26 19.52 50.07
CA GLY A 280 8.27 19.81 49.05
C GLY A 280 7.80 20.86 48.03
N ALA A 281 8.75 21.58 47.45
CA ALA A 281 8.50 22.60 46.44
C ALA A 281 8.06 21.96 45.12
N ASN A 282 6.92 22.40 44.57
CA ASN A 282 6.53 22.03 43.21
C ASN A 282 7.34 22.86 42.20
N ASN A 283 8.08 22.18 41.34
CA ASN A 283 8.92 22.80 40.32
C ASN A 283 8.40 22.48 38.92
N THR A 284 8.62 23.42 38.00
CA THR A 284 8.35 23.22 36.57
C THR A 284 9.50 23.76 35.75
N MET A 285 10.07 22.92 34.88
CA MET A 285 11.15 23.29 33.96
C MET A 285 10.64 23.22 32.52
N TYR A 286 10.98 24.23 31.72
CA TYR A 286 10.63 24.32 30.31
C TYR A 286 11.90 24.29 29.46
N LEU A 287 12.07 23.24 28.68
CA LEU A 287 13.09 23.14 27.65
C LEU A 287 12.45 23.48 26.31
N LYS A 288 12.95 24.51 25.63
CA LYS A 288 12.43 24.97 24.33
C LYS A 288 13.56 25.13 23.32
N VAL A 289 13.27 24.82 22.06
CA VAL A 289 14.12 25.16 20.92
C VAL A 289 13.46 26.24 20.07
N ASP A 290 14.26 27.17 19.59
CA ASP A 290 13.81 28.27 18.74
C ASP A 290 14.01 27.90 17.27
N GLY A 291 13.03 28.22 16.42
CA GLY A 291 13.09 27.96 14.97
C GLY A 291 11.98 27.05 14.46
N ASP A 292 11.57 27.28 13.21
CA ASP A 292 10.49 26.52 12.59
C ASP A 292 10.92 25.11 12.18
N ASP A 293 12.21 24.93 11.93
CA ASP A 293 12.86 23.72 11.50
C ASP A 293 13.61 23.01 12.64
N ARG A 294 13.34 23.32 13.92
CA ARG A 294 14.07 22.72 15.04
C ARG A 294 13.17 21.87 15.94
N ILE A 295 13.71 20.75 16.42
CA ILE A 295 13.06 19.84 17.36
C ILE A 295 14.04 19.32 18.43
N LEU A 296 13.49 18.85 19.54
CA LEU A 296 14.16 18.15 20.63
C LEU A 296 13.97 16.64 20.47
N LYS A 297 15.05 15.88 20.66
CA LYS A 297 15.03 14.43 20.85
C LYS A 297 15.87 14.06 22.06
N ASN A 298 15.79 12.80 22.49
CA ASN A 298 16.58 12.25 23.60
C ASN A 298 16.47 13.11 24.86
N VAL A 299 15.27 13.64 25.13
CA VAL A 299 15.00 14.43 26.33
C VAL A 299 15.10 13.51 27.54
N VAL A 300 15.92 13.89 28.51
CA VAL A 300 16.11 13.14 29.76
C VAL A 300 15.43 13.85 30.90
N ALA A 301 14.93 13.10 31.89
CA ALA A 301 14.32 13.68 33.08
C ALA A 301 15.28 14.66 33.79
N PRO A 302 14.77 15.68 34.52
CA PRO A 302 15.63 16.60 35.25
C PRO A 302 16.56 15.89 36.22
N VAL A 303 17.83 16.29 36.20
CA VAL A 303 18.87 15.75 37.07
C VAL A 303 19.20 16.79 38.13
N CYS A 304 19.18 16.38 39.40
CA CYS A 304 19.67 17.22 40.49
C CYS A 304 21.20 17.25 40.45
N GLU A 305 21.76 18.43 40.27
CA GLU A 305 23.19 18.68 40.23
C GLU A 305 23.73 19.07 41.61
N GLY A 306 22.89 19.13 42.65
CA GLY A 306 23.29 19.49 44.01
C GLY A 306 23.26 20.98 44.28
N ALA A 307 24.28 21.49 44.98
CA ALA A 307 24.43 22.93 45.20
C ALA A 307 24.64 23.71 43.88
N ALA A 308 24.07 24.91 43.79
CA ALA A 308 24.22 25.78 42.62
C ALA A 308 25.71 26.10 42.34
N PRO A 309 26.11 26.25 41.05
CA PRO A 309 27.51 26.51 40.67
C PRO A 309 28.15 27.69 41.40
N GLN A 310 27.36 28.72 41.73
CA GLN A 310 27.82 29.89 42.47
C GLN A 310 28.25 29.53 43.90
N VAL A 311 27.49 28.67 44.59
CA VAL A 311 27.79 28.19 45.95
C VAL A 311 29.03 27.29 45.92
N ARG A 312 29.14 26.42 44.90
CA ARG A 312 30.34 25.60 44.70
C ARG A 312 31.58 26.46 44.46
N GLY A 313 31.48 27.50 43.64
CA GLY A 313 32.56 28.46 43.41
C GLY A 313 32.96 29.26 44.66
N MET A 314 32.06 29.43 45.65
CA MET A 314 32.42 30.04 46.94
C MET A 314 33.35 29.15 47.77
N VAL A 315 33.26 27.82 47.68
CA VAL A 315 34.20 26.89 48.36
C VAL A 315 35.62 27.10 47.88
N GLU A 316 35.80 27.21 46.56
CA GLU A 316 37.11 27.35 45.94
C GLU A 316 37.82 28.64 46.37
N LYS A 317 37.04 29.70 46.63
CA LYS A 317 37.53 31.01 47.06
C LYS A 317 37.68 31.15 48.57
N SER A 318 37.09 30.24 49.36
CA SER A 318 37.08 30.32 50.82
C SER A 318 38.25 29.56 51.46
N ARG A 319 38.67 29.98 52.66
CA ARG A 319 39.75 29.34 53.44
C ARG A 319 39.34 29.04 54.87
N GLY A 320 40.07 28.10 55.49
CA GLY A 320 39.90 27.75 56.90
C GLY A 320 38.47 27.32 57.26
N ARG A 321 37.97 27.81 58.40
CA ARG A 321 36.65 27.44 58.94
C ARG A 321 35.49 27.72 57.99
N ILE A 322 35.55 28.79 57.18
CA ILE A 322 34.51 29.15 56.22
C ILE A 322 34.40 28.08 55.11
N LYS A 323 35.54 27.59 54.61
CA LYS A 323 35.55 26.53 53.59
C LYS A 323 34.86 25.26 54.10
N ASN A 324 35.14 24.85 55.34
CA ASN A 324 34.53 23.66 55.94
C ASN A 324 33.00 23.83 56.08
N LEU A 325 32.54 25.01 56.51
CA LEU A 325 31.10 25.29 56.61
C LEU A 325 30.40 25.23 55.25
N ILE A 326 30.99 25.77 54.18
CA ILE A 326 30.40 25.70 52.83
C ILE A 326 30.43 24.26 52.30
N GLN A 327 31.47 23.48 52.61
CA GLN A 327 31.53 22.06 52.22
C GLN A 327 30.46 21.22 52.91
N ASP A 328 30.21 21.45 54.20
CA ASP A 328 29.15 20.75 54.93
C ASP A 328 27.77 21.17 54.42
N LEU A 329 27.58 22.45 54.08
CA LEU A 329 26.37 22.92 53.39
C LEU A 329 26.17 22.21 52.04
N ILE A 330 27.21 22.06 51.23
CA ILE A 330 27.10 21.35 49.94
C ILE A 330 26.71 19.89 50.14
N LYS A 331 27.33 19.17 51.08
CA LYS A 331 26.95 17.78 51.38
C LYS A 331 25.47 17.67 51.77
N GLU A 332 24.99 18.63 52.56
CA GLU A 332 23.59 18.70 52.95
C GLU A 332 22.64 19.02 51.78
N LEU A 333 23.06 19.87 50.84
CA LEU A 333 22.32 20.13 49.60
C LEU A 333 22.34 18.91 48.65
N ASP A 334 23.46 18.20 48.56
CA ASP A 334 23.57 16.99 47.74
C ASP A 334 22.68 15.86 48.28
N LYS A 335 22.56 15.71 49.61
CA LYS A 335 21.56 14.81 50.22
C LYS A 335 20.12 15.20 49.86
N SER A 336 19.87 16.49 49.67
CA SER A 336 18.54 17.00 49.33
C SER A 336 18.11 16.58 47.91
N CYS A 337 19.06 16.23 47.03
CA CYS A 337 18.77 15.63 45.72
C CYS A 337 18.14 14.23 45.81
N ALA A 338 18.27 13.53 46.94
CA ALA A 338 17.63 12.23 47.13
C ALA A 338 16.12 12.35 47.34
N PHE A 339 15.61 13.54 47.66
CA PHE A 339 14.19 13.78 47.88
C PHE A 339 13.53 14.35 46.62
N VAL A 340 13.02 13.44 45.79
CA VAL A 340 12.29 13.75 44.55
C VAL A 340 11.02 12.93 44.51
N GLU A 341 9.89 13.60 44.43
CA GLU A 341 8.59 12.96 44.28
C GLU A 341 7.95 13.36 42.95
N ASN A 342 7.18 12.44 42.37
CA ASN A 342 6.31 12.70 41.21
C ASN A 342 7.04 13.34 40.01
N MET A 343 8.30 12.95 39.78
CA MET A 343 9.04 13.44 38.61
C MET A 343 8.39 12.89 37.34
N ASN A 344 7.87 13.80 36.53
CA ASN A 344 7.31 13.52 35.24
C ASN A 344 7.86 14.52 34.22
N TYR A 345 8.02 14.08 32.98
CA TYR A 345 8.31 14.98 31.87
C TYR A 345 7.56 14.54 30.62
N VAL A 346 7.14 15.52 29.82
CA VAL A 346 6.43 15.30 28.57
C VAL A 346 7.11 16.13 27.50
N VAL A 347 7.35 15.53 26.34
CA VAL A 347 7.76 16.22 25.12
C VAL A 347 6.50 16.53 24.31
N GLY A 348 6.33 17.79 23.92
CA GLY A 348 5.22 18.22 23.07
C GLY A 348 5.19 17.47 21.75
N GLN A 349 4.00 17.32 21.17
CA GLN A 349 3.83 16.58 19.90
C GLN A 349 4.62 17.20 18.73
N ASP A 350 4.87 18.51 18.79
CA ASP A 350 5.70 19.23 17.83
C ASP A 350 7.20 18.97 18.01
N GLY A 351 7.59 18.31 19.09
CA GLY A 351 8.98 18.11 19.48
C GLY A 351 9.70 19.40 19.89
N LYS A 352 9.05 20.56 19.94
CA LYS A 352 9.73 21.85 20.19
C LYS A 352 9.87 22.20 21.65
N THR A 353 8.99 21.63 22.47
CA THR A 353 8.92 21.91 23.90
C THR A 353 8.98 20.62 24.69
N ALA A 354 9.71 20.63 25.80
CA ALA A 354 9.58 19.62 26.82
C ALA A 354 9.32 20.30 28.16
N VAL A 355 8.41 19.74 28.93
CA VAL A 355 8.01 20.26 30.24
C VAL A 355 8.24 19.17 31.26
N ALA A 356 8.96 19.49 32.32
CA ALA A 356 9.14 18.59 33.45
C ALA A 356 8.53 19.20 34.71
N THR A 357 7.79 18.39 35.46
CA THR A 357 7.21 18.73 36.76
C THR A 357 7.70 17.74 37.79
N PHE A 358 8.13 18.24 38.94
CA PHE A 358 8.59 17.40 40.04
C PHE A 358 8.47 18.14 41.36
N LYS A 359 8.39 17.40 42.46
CA LYS A 359 8.42 17.96 43.81
C LYS A 359 9.79 17.69 44.42
N SER A 360 10.48 18.73 44.85
CA SER A 360 11.82 18.66 45.47
C SER A 360 11.74 18.97 46.96
N SER A 361 12.83 18.76 47.69
CA SER A 361 12.94 19.23 49.08
C SER A 361 12.74 20.76 49.19
N SER A 362 12.49 21.26 50.41
CA SER A 362 12.42 22.70 50.71
C SER A 362 13.75 23.45 50.58
N ARG A 363 14.86 22.71 50.45
CA ARG A 363 16.21 23.28 50.32
C ARG A 363 16.53 23.66 48.88
N SER A 364 17.29 24.73 48.72
CA SER A 364 17.72 25.24 47.42
C SER A 364 18.66 24.24 46.73
N THR A 365 18.20 23.65 45.63
CA THR A 365 18.95 22.69 44.83
C THR A 365 18.98 23.13 43.37
N TYR A 366 20.04 22.75 42.67
CA TYR A 366 20.26 23.09 41.28
C TYR A 366 19.88 21.92 40.39
N TRP A 367 19.04 22.16 39.40
CA TRP A 367 18.49 21.16 38.51
C TRP A 367 18.87 21.46 37.09
N ARG A 368 19.18 20.41 36.33
CA ARG A 368 19.48 20.47 34.90
C ARG A 368 18.48 19.60 34.12
N PHE A 369 17.85 20.15 33.10
CA PHE A 369 16.94 19.43 32.21
C PHE A 369 17.42 19.58 30.77
N CYS A 370 17.70 18.46 30.10
CA CYS A 370 18.40 18.45 28.80
C CYS A 370 17.70 17.60 27.75
N GLY A 371 17.97 17.93 26.50
CA GLY A 371 17.73 17.09 25.33
C GLY A 371 18.76 17.41 24.24
N THR A 372 18.65 16.75 23.11
CA THR A 372 19.47 17.02 21.92
C THR A 372 18.64 17.76 20.89
N GLU A 373 19.15 18.89 20.42
CA GLU A 373 18.52 19.72 19.39
C GLU A 373 18.89 19.20 17.98
N TYR A 374 17.88 19.10 17.12
CA TYR A 374 18.01 18.69 15.72
C TYR A 374 17.37 19.71 14.79
N ILE A 375 18.00 19.94 13.63
CA ILE A 375 17.41 20.65 12.49
C ILE A 375 16.69 19.62 11.60
N VAL A 376 15.42 19.89 11.32
CA VAL A 376 14.51 19.20 10.40
C VAL A 376 14.71 19.79 9.01
N GLN A 377 15.66 19.25 8.27
CA GLN A 377 15.85 19.62 6.87
C GLN A 377 14.80 18.88 6.02
N LYS A 378 13.82 19.61 5.50
CA LYS A 378 12.89 19.08 4.50
C LYS A 378 13.67 18.77 3.22
N LEU A 379 13.61 17.51 2.79
CA LEU A 379 14.20 17.10 1.53
C LEU A 379 13.18 17.29 0.39
N PRO A 380 13.63 17.46 -0.86
CA PRO A 380 12.72 17.58 -2.00
C PRO A 380 11.77 16.38 -2.07
N LYS A 381 10.52 16.65 -2.46
CA LYS A 381 9.46 15.65 -2.63
C LYS A 381 9.90 14.50 -3.55
N PRO A 382 9.24 13.33 -3.46
CA PRO A 382 9.49 12.20 -4.35
C PRO A 382 9.59 12.67 -5.80
N GLU A 383 10.70 12.29 -6.45
CA GLU A 383 10.96 12.66 -7.83
C GLU A 383 10.28 11.62 -8.72
N GLU A 384 9.29 12.05 -9.49
CA GLU A 384 8.64 11.22 -10.49
C GLU A 384 9.39 11.39 -11.83
N ILE A 385 10.14 10.36 -12.20
CA ILE A 385 10.90 10.32 -13.45
C ILE A 385 10.07 9.53 -14.47
N ASN A 386 9.55 10.22 -15.48
CA ASN A 386 8.88 9.57 -16.60
C ASN A 386 9.92 8.93 -17.51
N LEU A 387 9.97 7.60 -17.55
CA LEU A 387 10.87 6.84 -18.41
C LEU A 387 10.33 6.71 -19.85
N GLY A 388 9.10 7.19 -20.10
CA GLY A 388 8.47 7.22 -21.41
C GLY A 388 7.86 5.88 -21.82
N GLU A 389 7.65 5.73 -23.13
CA GLU A 389 7.17 4.49 -23.74
C GLU A 389 8.36 3.52 -23.92
N ILE A 390 8.30 2.37 -23.25
CA ILE A 390 9.25 1.29 -23.41
C ILE A 390 8.87 0.52 -24.67
N LYS A 391 9.63 0.73 -25.74
CA LYS A 391 9.49 0.00 -27.01
C LYS A 391 10.44 -1.20 -27.13
N ALA A 392 11.42 -1.29 -26.23
CA ALA A 392 12.46 -2.32 -26.23
C ALA A 392 12.15 -3.43 -25.22
N GLN A 393 12.66 -4.64 -25.47
CA GLN A 393 12.55 -5.76 -24.53
C GLN A 393 13.28 -5.48 -23.21
N SER A 394 14.32 -4.64 -23.21
CA SER A 394 14.99 -4.19 -21.98
C SER A 394 15.00 -2.68 -21.85
N PHE A 395 15.02 -2.21 -20.61
CA PHE A 395 15.13 -0.80 -20.27
C PHE A 395 15.99 -0.63 -19.01
N THR A 396 16.69 0.50 -18.95
CA THR A 396 17.60 0.83 -17.84
C THR A 396 17.25 2.17 -17.22
N PHE A 397 17.47 2.29 -15.93
CA PHE A 397 17.35 3.55 -15.20
C PHE A 397 18.29 3.56 -14.00
N LYS A 398 18.56 4.75 -13.47
CA LYS A 398 19.46 4.97 -12.33
C LYS A 398 18.67 5.41 -11.11
N VAL A 399 18.99 4.81 -9.96
CA VAL A 399 18.48 5.22 -8.64
C VAL A 399 19.64 5.83 -7.85
N PRO A 400 19.57 7.11 -7.46
CA PRO A 400 20.56 7.75 -6.58
C PRO A 400 20.76 7.00 -5.25
N SER A 401 21.98 7.01 -4.71
CA SER A 401 22.31 6.28 -3.47
C SER A 401 21.70 6.88 -2.20
N ASP A 402 21.19 8.12 -2.26
CA ASP A 402 20.50 8.81 -1.18
C ASP A 402 18.99 8.48 -1.11
N CYS A 403 18.47 7.70 -2.06
CA CYS A 403 17.08 7.25 -2.04
C CYS A 403 16.89 6.12 -1.02
N THR A 404 15.86 6.24 -0.17
CA THR A 404 15.48 5.21 0.80
C THR A 404 14.63 4.11 0.19
N GLY A 405 13.96 4.41 -0.92
CA GLY A 405 13.16 3.48 -1.70
C GLY A 405 13.04 3.96 -3.14
N ALA A 406 12.69 3.03 -4.03
CA ALA A 406 12.34 3.36 -5.40
C ALA A 406 11.28 2.37 -5.88
N ILE A 407 10.20 2.90 -6.46
CA ILE A 407 9.09 2.13 -7.01
C ILE A 407 9.01 2.41 -8.50
N LEU A 408 9.09 1.35 -9.30
CA LEU A 408 8.86 1.38 -10.72
C LEU A 408 7.38 1.09 -11.00
N ASN A 409 6.66 2.11 -11.46
CA ASN A 409 5.28 2.00 -11.92
C ASN A 409 5.26 1.72 -13.43
N LEU A 410 4.64 0.62 -13.83
CA LEU A 410 4.56 0.17 -15.21
C LEU A 410 3.10 0.07 -15.63
N LYS A 411 2.78 0.72 -16.74
CA LYS A 411 1.48 0.62 -17.38
C LYS A 411 1.60 -0.23 -18.63
N ILE A 412 1.06 -1.45 -18.58
CA ILE A 412 1.06 -2.38 -19.73
C ILE A 412 -0.38 -2.54 -20.19
N GLY A 413 -0.69 -2.00 -21.38
CA GLY A 413 -2.07 -1.86 -21.81
C GLY A 413 -2.85 -0.93 -20.88
N ASN A 414 -3.92 -1.44 -20.26
CA ASN A 414 -4.77 -0.67 -19.33
C ASN A 414 -4.47 -0.94 -17.85
N ASN A 415 -3.51 -1.84 -17.55
CA ASN A 415 -3.20 -2.24 -16.18
C ASN A 415 -1.96 -1.50 -15.68
N ASP A 416 -2.01 -1.06 -14.43
CA ASP A 416 -0.91 -0.42 -13.73
C ASP A 416 -0.29 -1.42 -12.73
N TYR A 417 1.05 -1.49 -12.69
CA TYR A 417 1.82 -2.40 -11.86
C TYR A 417 2.90 -1.62 -11.11
N ALA A 418 3.03 -1.85 -9.81
CA ALA A 418 4.08 -1.27 -8.98
C ALA A 418 5.12 -2.34 -8.62
N ILE A 419 6.40 -2.02 -8.78
CA ILE A 419 7.52 -2.91 -8.54
C ILE A 419 8.55 -2.20 -7.67
N ASN A 420 8.93 -2.80 -6.54
CA ASN A 420 10.07 -2.29 -5.79
C ASN A 420 11.33 -2.49 -6.64
N VAL A 421 12.08 -1.42 -6.87
CA VAL A 421 13.27 -1.48 -7.72
C VAL A 421 14.30 -2.43 -7.11
N GLY A 422 14.80 -3.37 -7.92
CA GLY A 422 15.65 -4.47 -7.49
C GLY A 422 14.91 -5.81 -7.36
N GLU A 423 13.59 -5.84 -7.49
CA GLU A 423 12.79 -7.07 -7.51
C GLU A 423 12.33 -7.39 -8.94
N SER A 424 12.17 -8.69 -9.24
CA SER A 424 11.48 -9.17 -10.44
C SER A 424 10.00 -9.40 -10.12
N ARG A 425 9.13 -9.25 -11.13
CA ARG A 425 7.70 -9.59 -11.09
C ARG A 425 7.37 -10.56 -12.23
N PRO A 426 7.61 -11.87 -12.04
CA PRO A 426 7.36 -12.89 -13.07
C PRO A 426 5.89 -12.99 -13.47
N ASP A 427 4.97 -12.57 -12.61
CA ASP A 427 3.52 -12.51 -12.86
C ASP A 427 3.14 -11.56 -14.00
N VAL A 428 4.01 -10.59 -14.30
CA VAL A 428 3.85 -9.60 -15.39
C VAL A 428 5.03 -9.61 -16.36
N ASN A 429 5.80 -10.71 -16.37
CA ASN A 429 6.99 -10.91 -17.20
C ASN A 429 8.05 -9.81 -17.08
N ILE A 430 8.21 -9.21 -15.91
CA ILE A 430 9.23 -8.18 -15.69
C ILE A 430 10.35 -8.77 -14.85
N ASN A 431 11.51 -8.92 -15.47
CA ASN A 431 12.66 -9.58 -14.86
C ASN A 431 13.82 -8.60 -14.71
N LEU A 432 14.33 -8.46 -13.49
CA LEU A 432 15.60 -7.79 -13.26
C LEU A 432 16.73 -8.60 -13.91
N LYS A 433 17.52 -7.95 -14.77
CA LYS A 433 18.69 -8.56 -15.43
C LYS A 433 19.99 -8.17 -14.77
N ALA A 434 20.14 -6.92 -14.38
CA ALA A 434 21.37 -6.44 -13.76
C ALA A 434 21.12 -5.36 -12.72
N LYS A 435 21.96 -5.36 -11.69
CA LYS A 435 22.09 -4.33 -10.67
C LYS A 435 23.55 -3.90 -10.61
N ILE A 436 23.85 -2.70 -11.09
CA ILE A 436 25.22 -2.20 -11.25
C ILE A 436 25.42 -1.02 -10.29
N PRO A 437 26.03 -1.23 -9.12
CA PRO A 437 26.29 -0.15 -8.16
C PRO A 437 27.42 0.78 -8.65
N SER A 438 27.31 2.07 -8.33
CA SER A 438 28.34 3.09 -8.48
C SER A 438 28.40 3.97 -7.23
N GLN A 439 29.40 4.87 -7.14
CA GLN A 439 29.62 5.67 -5.93
C GLN A 439 28.39 6.49 -5.49
N ASN A 440 27.59 6.99 -6.43
CA ASN A 440 26.47 7.90 -6.15
C ASN A 440 25.10 7.37 -6.63
N SER A 441 25.04 6.15 -7.18
CA SER A 441 23.81 5.61 -7.75
C SER A 441 23.89 4.11 -7.96
N THR A 442 22.76 3.45 -8.21
CA THR A 442 22.70 2.08 -8.73
C THR A 442 21.93 2.08 -10.04
N THR A 443 22.51 1.51 -11.09
CA THR A 443 21.82 1.30 -12.37
C THR A 443 21.10 -0.04 -12.33
N TYR A 444 19.82 -0.04 -12.69
CA TYR A 444 19.01 -1.24 -12.81
C TYR A 444 18.67 -1.48 -14.28
N GLU A 445 18.82 -2.73 -14.72
CA GLU A 445 18.40 -3.19 -16.03
C GLU A 445 17.25 -4.19 -15.86
N TYR A 446 16.12 -3.88 -16.48
CA TYR A 446 14.94 -4.73 -16.51
C TYR A 446 14.68 -5.23 -17.92
N ARG A 447 14.09 -6.42 -18.02
CA ARG A 447 13.57 -6.99 -19.26
C ARG A 447 12.07 -7.28 -19.10
N LEU A 448 11.28 -6.85 -20.07
CA LEU A 448 9.89 -7.21 -20.25
C LEU A 448 9.85 -8.38 -21.26
N ASP A 449 9.54 -9.58 -20.76
CA ASP A 449 9.55 -10.85 -21.52
C ASP A 449 8.23 -11.19 -22.23
#